data_AF-A0A4R0VPT2-F1
#
_entry.id   AF-A0A4R0VPT2-F1
#
_cell.length_a   1.000
_cell.length_b   1.000
_cell.length_c   1.000
_cell.angle_alpha   90.00
_cell.angle_beta   90.00
_cell.angle_gamma   90.00
#
_symmetry.space_group_name_H-M   'P 1'
#
loop_
_entity.id
_entity.type
_entity.pdbx_description
1 polymer ?
#
loop_
_entity_poly.entity_id
_entity_poly.type
_entity_poly.pdbx_seq_one_letter_code
_entity_poly.pdbx_strand_id
1 'polypeptide(L)'
;MVSLPIFIILIGVLVSISNLTTVPWNIEPTGQSMATLTDDTEVTFDNPSGETLPAKGTYEVTERYITLNMTGDGNLTKESGARGKANADGVQAIKVLIREPQNASGKRPGVVFMHGAGYGTCDNSFGDVASGMASAGFVTAVLDKPVWNTTDINRDYPASAKAYDQVIEYLRDQSDVDEAKVGIYATSESTWISSYLLEDDPDVAFQILLSPMVFSPRQSLGFFVTQDFTLVGANEGYQSIVQRVFSADTGLFGLNNFDLATLKPAAYAVPTYVAYGSKDVMTAQVDGVRAILYNAHKADNWNVTVRSYPVANHVLRLGDESEAGTPFADAYVDDLIDWAVGTSAGLTQTSEKVAGTNLYQSIGLPGALKARRVGTIYGVILHVTVVLLLLVSIVLALVALGRKIAADARWRREKREAKRAGMLIPERPVVLGFAHGFGNALLTLTLTTLATLLIFFAGLGQVIMGVVKLAWGGAPTETPGVMYWSWPVIQVVSVLVLWAWSRVFMHLIEAASVRGLIQIPPRRESVRDIVTGADPVLASTRLGRILFWLVAFTMLYILLVFAFWGLFIY
;
A
#
# COMPACT_ATOMS: atom_id res chain seq x y z
N MET A 1 46.23 -6.84 12.11
CA MET A 1 46.09 -5.41 11.69
C MET A 1 45.23 -5.22 10.42
N VAL A 2 44.77 -6.28 9.74
CA VAL A 2 44.01 -6.18 8.48
C VAL A 2 42.49 -6.12 8.68
N SER A 3 41.96 -6.45 9.87
CA SER A 3 40.51 -6.42 10.15
C SER A 3 39.88 -5.03 10.02
N LEU A 4 40.57 -3.96 10.46
CA LEU A 4 40.04 -2.60 10.38
C LEU A 4 39.85 -2.11 8.93
N PRO A 5 40.84 -2.26 8.02
CA PRO A 5 40.62 -2.01 6.60
C PRO A 5 39.46 -2.80 5.99
N ILE A 6 39.34 -4.10 6.30
CA ILE A 6 38.23 -4.94 5.79
C ILE A 6 36.89 -4.41 6.29
N PHE A 7 36.79 -4.06 7.57
CA PHE A 7 35.58 -3.50 8.16
C PHE A 7 35.17 -2.19 7.47
N ILE A 8 36.12 -1.26 7.27
CA ILE A 8 35.88 0.03 6.59
C ILE A 8 35.35 -0.20 5.16
N ILE A 9 35.91 -1.17 4.43
CA ILE A 9 35.43 -1.51 3.08
C ILE A 9 34.00 -2.05 3.14
N LEU A 10 33.73 -3.02 4.04
CA LEU A 10 32.41 -3.64 4.14
C LEU A 10 31.31 -2.63 4.53
N ILE A 11 31.56 -1.80 5.55
CA ILE A 11 30.60 -0.77 5.96
C ILE A 11 30.46 0.32 4.89
N GLY A 12 31.55 0.71 4.24
CA GLY A 12 31.53 1.69 3.14
C GLY A 12 30.67 1.24 1.96
N VAL A 13 30.72 -0.04 1.60
CA VAL A 13 29.84 -0.63 0.57
C VAL A 13 28.37 -0.54 0.99
N LEU A 14 28.04 -0.91 2.23
CA LEU A 14 26.65 -0.92 2.70
C LEU A 14 26.07 0.49 2.86
N VAL A 15 26.84 1.42 3.40
CA VAL A 15 26.48 2.86 3.45
C VAL A 15 26.28 3.41 2.04
N SER A 16 27.17 3.07 1.10
CA SER A 16 27.03 3.52 -0.30
C SER A 16 25.75 2.99 -0.93
N ILE A 17 25.44 1.70 -0.76
CA ILE A 17 24.18 1.10 -1.26
C ILE A 17 22.98 1.80 -0.64
N SER A 18 22.96 1.99 0.69
CA SER A 18 21.86 2.71 1.36
C SER A 18 21.63 4.10 0.81
N ASN A 19 22.70 4.87 0.55
CA ASN A 19 22.60 6.20 -0.05
C ASN A 19 22.12 6.12 -1.51
N LEU A 20 22.64 5.19 -2.32
CA LEU A 20 22.25 5.04 -3.72
C LEU A 20 20.80 4.58 -3.89
N THR A 21 20.26 3.79 -2.95
CA THR A 21 18.85 3.35 -2.94
C THR A 21 17.93 4.28 -2.16
N THR A 22 18.43 5.42 -1.68
CA THR A 22 17.61 6.41 -1.00
C THR A 22 16.62 7.05 -1.98
N VAL A 23 15.36 7.05 -1.59
CA VAL A 23 14.33 7.87 -2.23
C VAL A 23 14.16 9.11 -1.35
N PRO A 24 14.25 10.33 -1.91
CA PRO A 24 14.05 11.55 -1.14
C PRO A 24 12.75 11.48 -0.36
N TRP A 25 12.87 11.62 0.95
CA TRP A 25 11.77 11.69 1.88
C TRP A 25 11.48 13.17 2.13
N ASN A 26 10.68 13.79 1.26
CA ASN A 26 10.19 15.13 1.51
C ASN A 26 8.72 15.06 1.91
N ILE A 27 8.49 15.06 3.22
CA ILE A 27 7.16 15.12 3.84
C ILE A 27 6.80 16.54 4.27
N GLU A 28 7.63 17.53 3.93
CA GLU A 28 7.32 18.93 4.17
C GLU A 28 6.41 19.50 3.06
N PRO A 29 5.55 20.47 3.39
CA PRO A 29 5.36 21.03 4.73
C PRO A 29 4.55 20.10 5.66
N THR A 30 4.95 20.05 6.93
CA THR A 30 4.24 19.34 8.00
C THR A 30 3.16 20.23 8.65
N GLY A 31 2.11 19.61 9.20
CA GLY A 31 1.04 20.30 9.91
C GLY A 31 0.29 21.33 9.06
N GLN A 32 0.07 21.02 7.77
CA GLN A 32 -0.65 21.91 6.87
C GLN A 32 -2.10 22.07 7.33
N SER A 33 -2.60 23.28 7.19
CA SER A 33 -4.02 23.57 7.38
C SER A 33 -4.57 24.43 6.25
N MET A 34 -5.87 24.34 6.06
CA MET A 34 -6.66 25.26 5.25
C MET A 34 -7.83 25.71 6.10
N ALA A 35 -7.88 27.03 6.37
CA ALA A 35 -8.94 27.61 7.16
C ALA A 35 -10.27 27.58 6.39
N THR A 36 -11.34 27.24 7.09
CA THR A 36 -12.71 27.45 6.60
C THR A 36 -13.14 28.89 6.85
N LEU A 37 -14.16 29.34 6.13
CA LEU A 37 -14.68 30.72 6.24
C LEU A 37 -15.70 30.85 7.38
N THR A 38 -16.33 29.74 7.77
CA THR A 38 -17.30 29.63 8.86
C THR A 38 -17.34 28.18 9.36
N ASP A 39 -17.68 27.98 10.63
CA ASP A 39 -17.91 26.65 11.22
C ASP A 39 -19.29 26.07 10.83
N ASP A 40 -20.19 26.92 10.32
CA ASP A 40 -21.53 26.54 9.89
C ASP A 40 -21.50 25.86 8.51
N THR A 41 -21.88 24.58 8.47
CA THR A 41 -21.85 23.78 7.24
C THR A 41 -23.08 23.96 6.36
N GLU A 42 -24.10 24.71 6.80
CA GLU A 42 -25.36 24.87 6.07
C GLU A 42 -25.11 25.30 4.60
N VAL A 43 -25.91 24.74 3.68
CA VAL A 43 -25.86 25.07 2.27
C VAL A 43 -27.14 25.79 1.85
N THR A 44 -27.05 27.11 1.73
CA THR A 44 -28.15 27.97 1.29
C THR A 44 -27.96 28.50 -0.12
N PHE A 45 -29.08 28.82 -0.80
CA PHE A 45 -29.16 29.33 -2.16
C PHE A 45 -30.04 30.59 -2.25
N ASP A 46 -29.77 31.44 -3.23
CA ASP A 46 -30.69 32.48 -3.67
C ASP A 46 -31.86 31.83 -4.43
N ASN A 47 -33.06 31.92 -3.87
CA ASN A 47 -34.28 31.32 -4.39
C ASN A 47 -35.32 32.42 -4.71
N PRO A 48 -35.14 33.16 -5.82
CA PRO A 48 -35.97 34.32 -6.14
C PRO A 48 -37.42 33.95 -6.51
N SER A 49 -37.69 32.71 -6.93
CA SER A 49 -39.06 32.25 -7.20
C SER A 49 -39.85 32.03 -5.92
N GLY A 50 -39.18 31.82 -4.78
CA GLY A 50 -39.80 31.46 -3.51
C GLY A 50 -40.46 30.09 -3.50
N GLU A 51 -40.21 29.26 -4.52
CA GLU A 51 -40.73 27.89 -4.58
C GLU A 51 -40.09 27.05 -3.48
N THR A 52 -40.89 26.24 -2.79
CA THR A 52 -40.38 25.33 -1.77
C THR A 52 -39.58 24.23 -2.45
N LEU A 53 -38.27 24.23 -2.24
CA LEU A 53 -37.39 23.16 -2.71
C LEU A 53 -37.65 21.88 -1.90
N PRO A 54 -37.65 20.70 -2.55
CA PRO A 54 -37.73 19.44 -1.82
C PRO A 54 -36.55 19.28 -0.87
N ALA A 55 -36.83 18.89 0.37
CA ALA A 55 -35.84 18.46 1.34
C ALA A 55 -35.90 16.94 1.55
N LYS A 56 -34.94 16.38 2.28
CA LYS A 56 -34.99 15.00 2.73
C LYS A 56 -36.32 14.68 3.42
N GLY A 57 -36.98 13.60 3.01
CA GLY A 57 -38.28 13.19 3.51
C GLY A 57 -39.49 13.86 2.85
N THR A 58 -39.31 14.68 1.81
CA THR A 58 -40.43 15.30 1.08
C THR A 58 -41.29 14.27 0.36
N TYR A 59 -40.68 13.25 -0.24
CA TYR A 59 -41.35 12.20 -1.00
C TYR A 59 -41.13 10.83 -0.36
N GLU A 60 -42.17 9.99 -0.42
CA GLU A 60 -42.02 8.54 -0.26
C GLU A 60 -41.18 7.96 -1.41
N VAL A 61 -40.46 6.87 -1.16
CA VAL A 61 -39.51 6.30 -2.13
C VAL A 61 -39.96 4.91 -2.58
N THR A 62 -39.95 4.64 -3.88
CA THR A 62 -40.03 3.28 -4.45
C THR A 62 -38.66 2.76 -4.82
N GLU A 63 -38.47 1.45 -4.70
CA GLU A 63 -37.24 0.77 -5.09
C GLU A 63 -37.52 -0.26 -6.19
N ARG A 64 -36.62 -0.36 -7.16
CA ARG A 64 -36.63 -1.42 -8.17
C ARG A 64 -35.22 -1.83 -8.57
N TYR A 65 -35.07 -3.08 -8.98
CA TYR A 65 -33.80 -3.59 -9.47
C TYR A 65 -33.80 -3.72 -10.99
N ILE A 66 -32.65 -3.43 -11.59
CA ILE A 66 -32.33 -3.79 -12.96
C ILE A 66 -31.01 -4.57 -12.99
N THR A 67 -30.69 -5.14 -14.14
CA THR A 67 -29.38 -5.74 -14.38
C THR A 67 -28.92 -5.38 -15.78
N LEU A 68 -27.74 -4.81 -15.86
CA LEU A 68 -27.06 -4.48 -17.12
C LEU A 68 -25.92 -5.48 -17.32
N ASN A 69 -25.95 -6.21 -18.43
CA ASN A 69 -24.82 -7.07 -18.80
C ASN A 69 -23.90 -6.25 -19.71
N MET A 70 -22.64 -6.10 -19.32
CA MET A 70 -21.70 -5.28 -20.05
C MET A 70 -20.30 -5.89 -20.08
N THR A 71 -19.59 -5.58 -21.16
CA THR A 71 -18.18 -5.95 -21.35
C THR A 71 -17.25 -4.85 -20.83
N GLY A 72 -15.96 -5.15 -20.69
CA GLY A 72 -14.97 -4.20 -20.12
C GLY A 72 -14.76 -2.92 -20.90
N ASP A 73 -15.18 -2.88 -22.17
CA ASP A 73 -15.14 -1.68 -22.99
C ASP A 73 -16.38 -0.80 -22.87
N GLY A 74 -17.33 -1.15 -21.98
CA GLY A 74 -18.56 -0.42 -21.73
C GLY A 74 -19.76 -0.88 -22.58
N ASN A 75 -19.60 -1.82 -23.51
CA ASN A 75 -20.71 -2.21 -24.37
C ASN A 75 -21.73 -3.09 -23.64
N LEU A 76 -23.01 -2.69 -23.69
CA LEU A 76 -24.14 -3.52 -23.27
C LEU A 76 -24.31 -4.73 -24.19
N THR A 77 -24.65 -5.87 -23.60
CA THR A 77 -24.87 -7.13 -24.33
C THR A 77 -26.12 -7.86 -23.82
N LYS A 78 -26.69 -8.72 -24.67
CA LYS A 78 -27.76 -9.65 -24.28
C LYS A 78 -27.22 -10.93 -23.65
N GLU A 79 -25.92 -11.16 -23.76
CA GLU A 79 -25.28 -12.30 -23.14
C GLU A 79 -25.31 -12.17 -21.61
N SER A 80 -25.64 -13.27 -20.92
CA SER A 80 -25.72 -13.27 -19.47
C SER A 80 -24.32 -13.24 -18.85
N GLY A 81 -24.03 -12.16 -18.13
CA GLY A 81 -22.81 -12.03 -17.33
C GLY A 81 -22.89 -12.76 -15.99
N ALA A 82 -21.79 -12.74 -15.25
CA ALA A 82 -21.74 -13.13 -13.84
C ALA A 82 -21.71 -11.89 -12.94
N ARG A 83 -22.29 -11.97 -11.73
CA ARG A 83 -22.14 -10.89 -10.72
C ARG A 83 -20.77 -10.95 -10.06
N GLY A 84 -20.16 -9.79 -9.82
CA GLY A 84 -18.90 -9.64 -9.09
C GLY A 84 -17.64 -10.15 -9.80
N LYS A 85 -17.76 -10.62 -11.05
CA LYS A 85 -16.64 -11.00 -11.92
C LYS A 85 -17.08 -11.09 -13.38
N ALA A 86 -16.12 -11.11 -14.31
CA ALA A 86 -16.43 -11.37 -15.71
C ALA A 86 -16.64 -12.87 -15.97
N ASN A 87 -17.55 -13.22 -16.89
CA ASN A 87 -17.72 -14.59 -17.39
C ASN A 87 -16.60 -14.96 -18.40
N ALA A 88 -16.74 -16.10 -19.09
CA ALA A 88 -15.74 -16.56 -20.05
C ALA A 88 -15.58 -15.63 -21.28
N ASP A 89 -16.64 -14.93 -21.65
CA ASP A 89 -16.71 -14.02 -22.79
C ASP A 89 -16.41 -12.56 -22.38
N GLY A 90 -16.02 -12.34 -21.13
CA GLY A 90 -15.65 -11.01 -20.62
C GLY A 90 -16.83 -10.14 -20.16
N VAL A 91 -18.03 -10.72 -20.04
CA VAL A 91 -19.27 -10.03 -19.64
C VAL A 91 -19.46 -10.10 -18.13
N GLN A 92 -19.73 -8.96 -17.50
CA GLN A 92 -20.17 -8.87 -16.11
C GLN A 92 -21.63 -8.44 -16.04
N ALA A 93 -22.40 -9.08 -15.15
CA ALA A 93 -23.75 -8.65 -14.80
C ALA A 93 -23.67 -7.62 -13.66
N ILE A 94 -24.06 -6.39 -13.95
CA ILE A 94 -24.11 -5.28 -13.00
C ILE A 94 -25.55 -5.12 -12.53
N LYS A 95 -25.82 -5.53 -11.28
CA LYS A 95 -27.11 -5.28 -10.64
C LYS A 95 -27.16 -3.82 -10.21
N VAL A 96 -28.27 -3.13 -10.47
CA VAL A 96 -28.48 -1.73 -10.06
C VAL A 96 -29.78 -1.63 -9.29
N LEU A 97 -29.73 -0.95 -8.15
CA LEU A 97 -30.87 -0.56 -7.35
C LEU A 97 -31.22 0.88 -7.67
N ILE A 98 -32.39 1.06 -8.28
CA ILE A 98 -32.97 2.35 -8.62
C ILE A 98 -33.94 2.74 -7.50
N ARG A 99 -33.84 3.98 -7.02
CA ARG A 99 -34.80 4.58 -6.10
C ARG A 99 -35.44 5.80 -6.72
N GLU A 100 -36.75 5.91 -6.63
CA GLU A 100 -37.55 6.93 -7.29
C GLU A 100 -38.51 7.59 -6.28
N PRO A 101 -38.64 8.92 -6.25
CA PRO A 101 -39.64 9.61 -5.44
C PRO A 101 -41.04 9.39 -6.01
N GLN A 102 -41.97 8.99 -5.15
CA GLN A 102 -43.36 8.81 -5.51
C GLN A 102 -44.07 10.15 -5.64
N ASN A 103 -44.92 10.29 -6.66
CA ASN A 103 -45.78 11.46 -6.90
C ASN A 103 -45.04 12.80 -7.07
N ALA A 104 -43.72 12.79 -7.29
CA ALA A 104 -42.98 13.96 -7.75
C ALA A 104 -43.42 14.33 -9.16
N SER A 105 -43.68 15.62 -9.41
CA SER A 105 -44.13 16.13 -10.70
C SER A 105 -42.94 16.42 -11.63
N GLY A 106 -43.17 16.25 -12.94
CA GLY A 106 -42.18 16.57 -13.97
C GLY A 106 -41.03 15.56 -14.06
N LYS A 107 -40.03 15.92 -14.88
CA LYS A 107 -38.78 15.17 -15.00
C LYS A 107 -37.85 15.55 -13.83
N ARG A 108 -37.16 14.57 -13.29
CA ARG A 108 -36.40 14.68 -12.03
C ARG A 108 -34.90 14.59 -12.27
N PRO A 109 -34.07 15.25 -11.45
CA PRO A 109 -32.63 15.04 -11.52
C PRO A 109 -32.25 13.61 -11.13
N GLY A 110 -31.13 13.12 -11.66
CA GLY A 110 -30.62 11.77 -11.43
C GLY A 110 -29.25 11.75 -10.76
N VAL A 111 -28.92 10.70 -10.00
CA VAL A 111 -27.59 10.52 -9.39
C VAL A 111 -27.13 9.07 -9.47
N VAL A 112 -25.93 8.84 -10.01
CA VAL A 112 -25.25 7.54 -9.98
C VAL A 112 -24.21 7.48 -8.86
N PHE A 113 -24.27 6.43 -8.03
CA PHE A 113 -23.37 6.24 -6.89
C PHE A 113 -22.17 5.35 -7.24
N MET A 114 -20.96 5.83 -7.00
CA MET A 114 -19.71 5.16 -7.33
C MET A 114 -18.99 4.67 -6.07
N HIS A 115 -18.54 3.41 -6.11
CA HIS A 115 -17.96 2.73 -4.95
C HIS A 115 -16.48 3.03 -4.79
N GLY A 116 -16.06 3.35 -3.57
CA GLY A 116 -14.65 3.32 -3.14
C GLY A 116 -14.01 1.92 -3.23
N ALA A 117 -12.87 1.73 -2.58
CA ALA A 117 -12.12 0.47 -2.64
C ALA A 117 -12.95 -0.74 -2.15
N GLY A 118 -12.61 -1.95 -2.62
CA GLY A 118 -13.33 -3.19 -2.29
C GLY A 118 -14.35 -3.61 -3.35
N TYR A 119 -15.42 -4.28 -2.91
CA TYR A 119 -16.41 -4.95 -3.78
C TYR A 119 -17.86 -4.64 -3.36
N GLY A 120 -18.14 -3.36 -3.09
CA GLY A 120 -19.47 -2.91 -2.70
C GLY A 120 -20.55 -3.31 -3.71
N THR A 121 -21.75 -3.57 -3.20
CA THR A 121 -22.93 -3.97 -3.98
C THR A 121 -24.02 -2.91 -3.89
N CYS A 122 -25.00 -2.98 -4.78
CA CYS A 122 -26.17 -2.10 -4.70
C CYS A 122 -26.97 -2.26 -3.39
N ASP A 123 -26.85 -3.41 -2.73
CA ASP A 123 -27.68 -3.80 -1.59
C ASP A 123 -27.05 -3.42 -0.23
N ASN A 124 -25.73 -3.29 -0.16
CA ASN A 124 -24.99 -3.10 1.10
C ASN A 124 -24.30 -1.74 1.24
N SER A 125 -24.44 -0.87 0.24
CA SER A 125 -23.73 0.41 0.17
C SER A 125 -24.71 1.54 -0.14
N PHE A 126 -24.42 2.72 0.41
CA PHE A 126 -25.13 3.97 0.13
C PHE A 126 -26.63 4.02 0.40
N GLY A 127 -27.25 2.97 0.96
CA GLY A 127 -28.70 2.90 1.18
C GLY A 127 -29.26 4.14 1.87
N ASP A 128 -28.58 4.62 2.92
CA ASP A 128 -28.96 5.80 3.69
C ASP A 128 -28.98 7.09 2.83
N VAL A 129 -27.86 7.40 2.16
CA VAL A 129 -27.69 8.63 1.38
C VAL A 129 -28.54 8.59 0.11
N ALA A 130 -28.54 7.46 -0.59
CA ALA A 130 -29.33 7.27 -1.82
C ALA A 130 -30.85 7.34 -1.54
N SER A 131 -31.31 6.85 -0.39
CA SER A 131 -32.70 7.01 0.04
C SER A 131 -33.01 8.44 0.44
N GLY A 132 -32.08 9.12 1.14
CA GLY A 132 -32.20 10.53 1.48
C GLY A 132 -32.36 11.42 0.25
N MET A 133 -31.45 11.29 -0.73
CA MET A 133 -31.55 12.00 -2.01
C MET A 133 -32.81 11.64 -2.79
N ALA A 134 -33.22 10.36 -2.80
CA ALA A 134 -34.46 9.96 -3.45
C ALA A 134 -35.69 10.61 -2.82
N SER A 135 -35.75 10.66 -1.49
CA SER A 135 -36.83 11.34 -0.75
C SER A 135 -36.83 12.87 -0.94
N ALA A 136 -35.72 13.44 -1.42
CA ALA A 136 -35.57 14.84 -1.81
C ALA A 136 -35.78 15.08 -3.32
N GLY A 137 -36.33 14.10 -4.05
CA GLY A 137 -36.76 14.30 -5.43
C GLY A 137 -35.80 13.79 -6.52
N PHE A 138 -34.69 13.15 -6.16
CA PHE A 138 -33.76 12.56 -7.14
C PHE A 138 -34.13 11.13 -7.53
N VAL A 139 -33.85 10.73 -8.77
CA VAL A 139 -33.75 9.31 -9.13
C VAL A 139 -32.33 8.83 -8.83
N THR A 140 -32.15 7.91 -7.89
CA THR A 140 -30.82 7.42 -7.53
C THR A 140 -30.55 6.03 -8.08
N ALA A 141 -29.33 5.79 -8.57
CA ALA A 141 -28.87 4.51 -9.05
C ALA A 141 -27.63 4.07 -8.27
N VAL A 142 -27.78 3.02 -7.46
CA VAL A 142 -26.65 2.35 -6.81
C VAL A 142 -26.42 1.03 -7.51
N LEU A 143 -25.25 0.85 -8.12
CA LEU A 143 -24.86 -0.35 -8.86
C LEU A 143 -23.93 -1.23 -8.04
N ASP A 144 -23.86 -2.53 -8.35
CA ASP A 144 -22.71 -3.35 -7.98
C ASP A 144 -21.44 -2.76 -8.58
N LYS A 145 -20.35 -2.74 -7.82
CA LYS A 145 -19.07 -2.21 -8.31
C LYS A 145 -18.63 -2.98 -9.57
N PRO A 146 -18.32 -2.28 -10.68
CA PRO A 146 -17.69 -2.89 -11.84
C PRO A 146 -16.25 -3.31 -11.49
N VAL A 147 -15.95 -4.61 -11.60
CA VAL A 147 -14.68 -5.18 -11.13
C VAL A 147 -14.01 -6.09 -12.17
N TRP A 148 -14.77 -6.72 -13.04
CA TRP A 148 -14.33 -7.80 -13.92
C TRP A 148 -13.49 -8.82 -13.14
N ASN A 149 -12.41 -9.35 -13.72
CA ASN A 149 -11.50 -10.27 -13.05
C ASN A 149 -10.33 -9.54 -12.36
N THR A 150 -10.54 -8.29 -11.92
CA THR A 150 -9.52 -7.47 -11.22
C THR A 150 -9.70 -7.50 -9.70
N THR A 151 -8.63 -7.11 -9.02
CA THR A 151 -8.51 -6.96 -7.56
C THR A 151 -8.34 -5.48 -7.21
N ASP A 152 -8.32 -5.14 -5.92
CA ASP A 152 -8.02 -3.77 -5.48
C ASP A 152 -6.63 -3.29 -5.91
N ILE A 153 -5.71 -4.20 -6.24
CA ILE A 153 -4.34 -3.85 -6.66
C ILE A 153 -4.26 -3.55 -8.16
N ASN A 154 -5.02 -4.26 -8.99
CA ASN A 154 -4.93 -4.18 -10.45
C ASN A 154 -6.26 -3.75 -11.09
N ARG A 155 -7.06 -2.97 -10.36
CA ARG A 155 -8.36 -2.43 -10.81
C ARG A 155 -8.21 -1.71 -12.14
N ASP A 156 -9.13 -1.96 -13.06
CA ASP A 156 -9.20 -1.29 -14.36
C ASP A 156 -10.14 -0.07 -14.25
N TYR A 157 -9.56 1.08 -13.86
CA TYR A 157 -10.34 2.29 -13.63
C TYR A 157 -11.00 2.86 -14.91
N PRO A 158 -10.35 2.88 -16.09
CA PRO A 158 -11.03 3.25 -17.34
C PRO A 158 -12.21 2.34 -17.70
N ALA A 159 -12.07 1.02 -17.55
CA ALA A 159 -13.20 0.11 -17.78
C ALA A 159 -14.35 0.39 -16.80
N SER A 160 -14.04 0.59 -15.51
CA SER A 160 -15.04 0.98 -14.51
C SER A 160 -15.75 2.27 -14.89
N ALA A 161 -15.04 3.29 -15.39
CA ALA A 161 -15.64 4.57 -15.80
C ALA A 161 -16.73 4.37 -16.85
N LYS A 162 -16.44 3.58 -17.90
CA LYS A 162 -17.42 3.26 -18.94
C LYS A 162 -18.62 2.48 -18.41
N ALA A 163 -18.43 1.60 -17.43
CA ALA A 163 -19.56 0.90 -16.80
C ALA A 163 -20.46 1.83 -15.98
N TYR A 164 -19.88 2.81 -15.28
CA TYR A 164 -20.67 3.85 -14.60
C TYR A 164 -21.42 4.73 -15.61
N ASP A 165 -20.77 5.07 -16.73
CA ASP A 165 -21.36 5.82 -17.84
C ASP A 165 -22.61 5.11 -18.41
N GLN A 166 -22.57 3.79 -18.59
CA GLN A 166 -23.76 3.04 -19.03
C GLN A 166 -24.94 3.10 -18.05
N VAL A 167 -24.67 3.29 -16.74
CA VAL A 167 -25.75 3.49 -15.76
C VAL A 167 -26.28 4.92 -15.81
N ILE A 168 -25.42 5.90 -16.12
CA ILE A 168 -25.83 7.29 -16.38
C ILE A 168 -26.75 7.34 -17.60
N GLU A 169 -26.34 6.73 -18.71
CA GLU A 169 -27.16 6.63 -19.93
C GLU A 169 -28.49 5.93 -19.67
N TYR A 170 -28.48 4.83 -18.91
CA TYR A 170 -29.72 4.18 -18.48
C TYR A 170 -30.66 5.15 -17.72
N LEU A 171 -30.13 5.97 -16.82
CA LEU A 171 -30.92 6.97 -16.09
C LEU A 171 -31.45 8.06 -17.02
N ARG A 172 -30.62 8.60 -17.93
CA ARG A 172 -31.01 9.62 -18.91
C ARG A 172 -32.17 9.14 -19.79
N ASP A 173 -32.18 7.85 -20.15
CA ASP A 173 -33.23 7.21 -20.95
C ASP A 173 -34.58 7.03 -20.20
N GLN A 174 -34.64 7.21 -18.88
CA GLN A 174 -35.89 7.07 -18.15
C GLN A 174 -36.82 8.26 -18.41
N SER A 175 -38.10 7.99 -18.66
CA SER A 175 -39.08 9.02 -19.05
C SER A 175 -39.32 10.10 -17.99
N ASP A 176 -39.05 9.79 -16.73
CA ASP A 176 -39.25 10.62 -15.55
C ASP A 176 -37.94 11.21 -14.99
N VAL A 177 -36.83 11.08 -15.74
CA VAL A 177 -35.54 11.72 -15.46
C VAL A 177 -35.30 12.85 -16.46
N ASP A 178 -34.73 13.95 -15.97
CA ASP A 178 -34.21 15.04 -16.78
C ASP A 178 -32.75 14.71 -17.15
N GLU A 179 -32.55 14.37 -18.43
CA GLU A 179 -31.25 13.91 -18.95
C GLU A 179 -30.13 14.94 -18.74
N ALA A 180 -30.46 16.23 -18.72
CA ALA A 180 -29.51 17.33 -18.51
C ALA A 180 -29.17 17.56 -17.02
N LYS A 181 -29.77 16.79 -16.11
CA LYS A 181 -29.62 16.93 -14.65
C LYS A 181 -29.20 15.63 -13.98
N VAL A 182 -28.46 14.78 -14.68
CA VAL A 182 -27.88 13.56 -14.12
C VAL A 182 -26.45 13.83 -13.66
N GLY A 183 -26.19 13.60 -12.37
CA GLY A 183 -24.88 13.77 -11.75
C GLY A 183 -24.32 12.48 -11.16
N ILE A 184 -23.17 12.59 -10.50
CA ILE A 184 -22.51 11.47 -9.82
C ILE A 184 -22.24 11.74 -8.34
N TYR A 185 -22.18 10.66 -7.57
CA TYR A 185 -21.66 10.65 -6.20
C TYR A 185 -20.50 9.65 -6.14
N ALA A 186 -19.28 10.12 -5.89
CA ALA A 186 -18.06 9.31 -5.89
C ALA A 186 -17.35 9.39 -4.54
N THR A 187 -16.95 8.22 -4.02
CA THR A 187 -16.22 8.09 -2.75
C THR A 187 -14.82 7.56 -2.92
N SER A 188 -13.85 8.14 -2.22
CA SER A 188 -12.49 7.59 -2.06
C SER A 188 -11.86 7.16 -3.40
N GLU A 189 -11.52 5.87 -3.59
CA GLU A 189 -10.99 5.29 -4.84
C GLU A 189 -11.78 5.67 -6.10
N SER A 190 -13.12 5.74 -6.04
CA SER A 190 -13.92 6.03 -7.25
C SER A 190 -13.72 7.43 -7.80
N THR A 191 -13.06 8.32 -7.06
CA THR A 191 -12.71 9.66 -7.56
C THR A 191 -11.57 9.62 -8.59
N TRP A 192 -10.81 8.51 -8.65
CA TRP A 192 -9.95 8.21 -9.80
C TRP A 192 -10.77 7.79 -11.02
N ILE A 193 -11.87 7.06 -10.81
CA ILE A 193 -12.77 6.60 -11.86
C ILE A 193 -13.56 7.78 -12.43
N SER A 194 -14.08 8.65 -11.56
CA SER A 194 -14.84 9.83 -11.98
C SER A 194 -14.01 10.76 -12.86
N SER A 195 -12.69 10.86 -12.62
CA SER A 195 -11.80 11.65 -13.47
C SER A 195 -11.80 11.20 -14.94
N TYR A 196 -11.86 9.89 -15.20
CA TYR A 196 -12.01 9.36 -16.57
C TYR A 196 -13.43 9.54 -17.08
N LEU A 197 -14.42 9.23 -16.24
CA LEU A 197 -15.84 9.34 -16.60
C LEU A 197 -16.20 10.75 -17.08
N LEU A 198 -15.85 11.80 -16.33
CA LEU A 198 -16.16 13.19 -16.72
C LEU A 198 -15.29 13.72 -17.86
N GLU A 199 -14.22 13.02 -18.24
CA GLU A 199 -13.50 13.34 -19.47
C GLU A 199 -14.20 12.72 -20.69
N ASP A 200 -14.74 11.52 -20.53
CA ASP A 200 -15.44 10.78 -21.58
C ASP A 200 -16.89 11.30 -21.78
N ASP A 201 -17.58 11.67 -20.70
CA ASP A 201 -18.95 12.21 -20.68
C ASP A 201 -18.98 13.64 -20.08
N PRO A 202 -18.91 14.68 -20.93
CA PRO A 202 -18.98 16.08 -20.49
C PRO A 202 -20.41 16.54 -20.12
N ASP A 203 -21.44 15.72 -20.36
CA ASP A 203 -22.84 16.06 -20.09
C ASP A 203 -23.28 15.69 -18.67
N VAL A 204 -22.37 15.19 -17.82
CA VAL A 204 -22.63 15.01 -16.39
C VAL A 204 -22.91 16.37 -15.75
N ALA A 205 -24.07 16.53 -15.11
CA ALA A 205 -24.56 17.83 -14.66
C ALA A 205 -23.86 18.37 -13.39
N PHE A 206 -23.40 17.48 -12.52
CA PHE A 206 -22.69 17.81 -11.27
C PHE A 206 -21.96 16.59 -10.72
N GLN A 207 -21.00 16.81 -9.83
CA GLN A 207 -20.33 15.75 -9.09
C GLN A 207 -20.30 16.01 -7.59
N ILE A 208 -20.48 14.96 -6.81
CA ILE A 208 -20.31 14.94 -5.35
C ILE A 208 -19.13 14.03 -5.03
N LEU A 209 -18.12 14.56 -4.34
CA LEU A 209 -16.87 13.89 -4.01
C LEU A 209 -16.76 13.73 -2.49
N LEU A 210 -16.87 12.49 -2.01
CA LEU A 210 -16.68 12.14 -0.62
C LEU A 210 -15.25 11.68 -0.37
N SER A 211 -14.53 12.37 0.52
CA SER A 211 -13.16 12.05 0.89
C SER A 211 -12.30 11.67 -0.33
N PRO A 212 -12.22 12.55 -1.36
CA PRO A 212 -11.65 12.19 -2.65
C PRO A 212 -10.17 11.83 -2.58
N MET A 213 -9.81 10.76 -3.29
CA MET A 213 -8.44 10.42 -3.65
C MET A 213 -8.03 11.21 -4.90
N VAL A 214 -7.49 12.40 -4.71
CA VAL A 214 -7.28 13.36 -5.79
C VAL A 214 -6.05 13.03 -6.66
N PHE A 215 -4.96 12.58 -6.03
CA PHE A 215 -3.69 12.32 -6.70
C PHE A 215 -3.59 10.87 -7.19
N SER A 216 -2.61 10.58 -8.04
CA SER A 216 -2.36 9.23 -8.57
C SER A 216 -2.32 8.17 -7.45
N PRO A 217 -2.71 6.91 -7.71
CA PRO A 217 -2.70 5.88 -6.67
C PRO A 217 -1.33 5.71 -6.00
N ARG A 218 -0.22 5.88 -6.73
CA ARG A 218 1.13 5.90 -6.15
C ARG A 218 1.30 6.99 -5.08
N GLN A 219 0.88 8.21 -5.38
CA GLN A 219 1.03 9.35 -4.48
C GLN A 219 0.05 9.28 -3.31
N SER A 220 -1.20 8.93 -3.57
CA SER A 220 -2.25 8.83 -2.56
C SER A 220 -1.99 7.70 -1.57
N LEU A 221 -1.63 6.49 -2.05
CA LEU A 221 -1.25 5.39 -1.16
C LEU A 221 0.08 5.66 -0.45
N GLY A 222 1.04 6.28 -1.15
CA GLY A 222 2.30 6.71 -0.55
C GLY A 222 2.08 7.73 0.57
N PHE A 223 1.17 8.68 0.40
CA PHE A 223 0.75 9.63 1.42
C PHE A 223 0.09 8.91 2.60
N PHE A 224 -0.96 8.13 2.33
CA PHE A 224 -1.73 7.41 3.34
C PHE A 224 -0.83 6.57 4.25
N VAL A 225 0.01 5.70 3.66
CA VAL A 225 0.89 4.83 4.43
C VAL A 225 1.97 5.64 5.16
N THR A 226 2.47 6.73 4.59
CA THR A 226 3.45 7.59 5.27
C THR A 226 2.84 8.31 6.47
N GLN A 227 1.64 8.85 6.30
CA GLN A 227 0.89 9.53 7.35
C GLN A 227 0.60 8.55 8.49
N ASP A 228 0.12 7.34 8.19
CA ASP A 228 -0.18 6.35 9.22
C ASP A 228 1.07 5.87 9.94
N PHE A 229 2.19 5.64 9.24
CA PHE A 229 3.46 5.28 9.87
C PHE A 229 3.94 6.39 10.83
N THR A 230 3.71 7.65 10.45
CA THR A 230 4.05 8.80 11.30
C THR A 230 3.14 8.86 12.53
N LEU A 231 1.83 8.67 12.35
CA LEU A 231 0.82 8.71 13.40
C LEU A 231 1.01 7.58 14.44
N VAL A 232 1.41 6.37 14.03
CA VAL A 232 1.70 5.27 14.98
C VAL A 232 3.02 5.44 15.73
N GLY A 233 3.84 6.43 15.37
CA GLY A 233 5.16 6.65 15.97
C GLY A 233 6.22 5.66 15.50
N ALA A 234 6.12 5.16 14.26
CA ALA A 234 7.17 4.33 13.66
C ALA A 234 8.48 5.11 13.56
N ASN A 235 9.62 4.44 13.78
CA ASN A 235 10.92 5.07 13.56
C ASN A 235 11.05 5.57 12.10
N GLU A 236 11.68 6.72 11.88
CA GLU A 236 11.90 7.32 10.54
C GLU A 236 12.50 6.33 9.53
N GLY A 237 13.32 5.39 9.98
CA GLY A 237 13.83 4.32 9.16
C GLY A 237 12.75 3.40 8.58
N TYR A 238 11.77 2.97 9.38
CA TYR A 238 10.61 2.22 8.90
C TYR A 238 9.71 3.07 8.02
N GLN A 239 9.52 4.34 8.38
CA GLN A 239 8.82 5.28 7.53
C GLN A 239 9.47 5.27 6.14
N SER A 240 10.80 5.42 6.05
CA SER A 240 11.58 5.44 4.79
C SER A 240 11.39 4.24 3.84
N ILE A 241 10.89 3.11 4.35
CA ILE A 241 10.53 1.96 3.53
C ILE A 241 9.36 2.29 2.59
N VAL A 242 8.38 3.08 3.05
CA VAL A 242 7.18 3.47 2.29
C VAL A 242 7.59 4.12 0.96
N GLN A 243 8.50 5.09 1.00
CA GLN A 243 8.96 5.78 -0.22
C GLN A 243 9.67 4.84 -1.19
N ARG A 244 10.39 3.82 -0.68
CA ARG A 244 11.06 2.81 -1.52
C ARG A 244 10.05 1.87 -2.17
N VAL A 245 9.07 1.39 -1.40
CA VAL A 245 7.98 0.53 -1.91
C VAL A 245 7.20 1.27 -3.00
N PHE A 246 6.73 2.49 -2.71
CA PHE A 246 5.96 3.29 -3.67
C PHE A 246 6.83 3.97 -4.74
N SER A 247 8.15 3.76 -4.76
CA SER A 247 9.01 4.08 -5.91
C SER A 247 9.25 2.87 -6.82
N ALA A 248 8.71 1.69 -6.49
CA ALA A 248 8.82 0.52 -7.35
C ALA A 248 8.13 0.79 -8.71
N ASP A 249 8.79 0.41 -9.79
CA ASP A 249 8.22 0.39 -11.13
C ASP A 249 7.27 -0.81 -11.25
N THR A 250 6.02 -0.57 -10.86
CA THR A 250 4.94 -1.56 -10.81
C THR A 250 4.55 -2.06 -12.21
N GLY A 251 4.81 -1.25 -13.26
CA GLY A 251 4.57 -1.61 -14.65
C GLY A 251 5.40 -2.81 -15.10
N LEU A 252 6.58 -3.05 -14.50
CA LEU A 252 7.36 -4.27 -14.72
C LEU A 252 6.62 -5.57 -14.36
N PHE A 253 5.56 -5.47 -13.55
CA PHE A 253 4.76 -6.59 -13.06
C PHE A 253 3.32 -6.56 -13.60
N GLY A 254 3.05 -5.74 -14.62
CA GLY A 254 1.72 -5.61 -15.21
C GLY A 254 0.76 -4.70 -14.43
N LEU A 255 1.24 -3.99 -13.41
CA LEU A 255 0.45 -3.05 -12.60
C LEU A 255 0.66 -1.61 -13.09
N ASN A 256 -0.09 -1.25 -14.14
CA ASN A 256 0.00 0.06 -14.82
C ASN A 256 -0.94 1.12 -14.24
N ASN A 257 -1.75 0.76 -13.25
CA ASN A 257 -2.78 1.61 -12.64
C ASN A 257 -2.25 2.51 -11.50
N PHE A 258 -0.94 2.52 -11.21
CA PHE A 258 -0.38 3.31 -10.11
C PHE A 258 -0.07 4.77 -10.48
N ASP A 259 0.25 5.02 -11.76
CA ASP A 259 0.69 6.32 -12.28
C ASP A 259 -0.38 6.94 -13.20
N LEU A 260 -1.64 6.86 -12.79
CA LEU A 260 -2.76 7.43 -13.54
C LEU A 260 -2.73 8.96 -13.54
N ALA A 261 -3.15 9.54 -14.65
CA ALA A 261 -3.40 10.98 -14.75
C ALA A 261 -4.83 11.30 -14.25
N THR A 262 -4.96 11.58 -12.95
CA THR A 262 -6.26 11.83 -12.29
C THR A 262 -6.61 13.33 -12.16
N LEU A 263 -5.65 14.21 -12.39
CA LEU A 263 -5.81 15.67 -12.26
C LEU A 263 -6.02 16.33 -13.63
N LYS A 264 -7.14 15.97 -14.27
CA LYS A 264 -7.53 16.53 -15.57
C LYS A 264 -8.54 17.66 -15.36
N PRO A 265 -8.29 18.90 -15.84
CA PRO A 265 -9.21 20.02 -15.66
C PRO A 265 -10.65 19.73 -16.13
N ALA A 266 -10.81 19.03 -17.25
CA ALA A 266 -12.14 18.67 -17.79
C ALA A 266 -13.02 17.95 -16.77
N ALA A 267 -12.43 17.07 -15.96
CA ALA A 267 -13.15 16.34 -14.91
C ALA A 267 -13.66 17.23 -13.78
N TYR A 268 -13.28 18.51 -13.73
CA TYR A 268 -13.71 19.49 -12.73
C TYR A 268 -14.46 20.68 -13.37
N ALA A 269 -14.91 20.54 -14.62
CA ALA A 269 -15.67 21.58 -15.33
C ALA A 269 -17.12 21.75 -14.82
N VAL A 270 -17.61 20.80 -14.03
CA VAL A 270 -18.99 20.74 -13.54
C VAL A 270 -19.11 21.18 -12.09
N PRO A 271 -20.27 21.71 -11.63
CA PRO A 271 -20.51 21.99 -10.21
C PRO A 271 -20.07 20.83 -9.32
N THR A 272 -19.26 21.13 -8.31
CA THR A 272 -18.57 20.12 -7.50
C THR A 272 -18.81 20.34 -6.02
N TYR A 273 -19.35 19.33 -5.33
CA TYR A 273 -19.41 19.28 -3.87
C TYR A 273 -18.30 18.37 -3.36
N VAL A 274 -17.57 18.81 -2.34
CA VAL A 274 -16.49 18.05 -1.71
C VAL A 274 -16.77 17.96 -0.22
N ALA A 275 -16.79 16.75 0.32
CA ALA A 275 -17.05 16.52 1.74
C ALA A 275 -15.91 15.72 2.37
N TYR A 276 -15.37 16.20 3.48
CA TYR A 276 -14.32 15.56 4.26
C TYR A 276 -14.73 15.36 5.72
N GLY A 277 -14.18 14.31 6.33
CA GLY A 277 -14.26 14.08 7.76
C GLY A 277 -13.00 14.59 8.43
N SER A 278 -13.13 15.29 9.55
CA SER A 278 -11.96 15.84 10.24
C SER A 278 -11.02 14.76 10.81
N LYS A 279 -11.48 13.50 10.91
CA LYS A 279 -10.67 12.35 11.30
C LYS A 279 -10.20 11.50 10.11
N ASP A 280 -10.50 11.90 8.87
CA ASP A 280 -9.99 11.22 7.70
C ASP A 280 -8.48 11.45 7.55
N VAL A 281 -7.71 10.43 7.96
CA VAL A 281 -6.25 10.39 7.80
C VAL A 281 -5.82 9.64 6.53
N MET A 282 -6.76 9.19 5.70
CA MET A 282 -6.43 8.48 4.46
C MET A 282 -6.15 9.42 3.29
N THR A 283 -6.77 10.60 3.30
CA THR A 283 -6.69 11.55 2.19
C THR A 283 -5.81 12.76 2.50
N ALA A 284 -5.10 13.24 1.48
CA ALA A 284 -4.36 14.49 1.56
C ALA A 284 -5.33 15.67 1.41
N GLN A 285 -6.10 15.98 2.47
CA GLN A 285 -7.25 16.90 2.39
C GLN A 285 -6.85 18.31 1.90
N VAL A 286 -5.79 18.89 2.47
CA VAL A 286 -5.36 20.27 2.15
C VAL A 286 -4.83 20.36 0.73
N ASP A 287 -3.92 19.46 0.35
CA ASP A 287 -3.38 19.41 -1.01
C ASP A 287 -4.45 19.01 -2.03
N GLY A 288 -5.37 18.12 -1.65
CA GLY A 288 -6.50 17.68 -2.46
C GLY A 288 -7.46 18.80 -2.80
N VAL A 289 -7.94 19.57 -1.80
CA VAL A 289 -8.82 20.72 -2.04
C VAL A 289 -8.14 21.77 -2.91
N ARG A 290 -6.86 22.08 -2.65
CA ARG A 290 -6.09 23.01 -3.50
C ARG A 290 -6.04 22.52 -4.95
N ALA A 291 -5.81 21.22 -5.17
CA ALA A 291 -5.75 20.65 -6.51
C ALA A 291 -7.13 20.62 -7.20
N ILE A 292 -8.21 20.33 -6.48
CA ILE A 292 -9.58 20.40 -7.01
C ILE A 292 -9.89 21.83 -7.45
N LEU A 293 -9.72 22.81 -6.56
CA LEU A 293 -9.96 24.23 -6.87
C LEU A 293 -9.12 24.70 -8.06
N TYR A 294 -7.84 24.35 -8.09
CA TYR A 294 -6.95 24.72 -9.19
C TYR A 294 -7.44 24.15 -10.54
N ASN A 295 -7.84 22.87 -10.59
CA ASN A 295 -8.30 22.25 -11.82
C ASN A 295 -9.69 22.74 -12.24
N ALA A 296 -10.58 23.00 -11.29
CA ALA A 296 -11.89 23.60 -11.53
C ALA A 296 -11.74 25.00 -12.16
N HIS A 297 -10.93 25.89 -11.55
CA HIS A 297 -10.69 27.22 -12.11
C HIS A 297 -10.03 27.17 -13.49
N LYS A 298 -9.16 26.19 -13.73
CA LYS A 298 -8.55 25.98 -15.05
C LYS A 298 -9.56 25.52 -16.12
N ALA A 299 -10.66 24.93 -15.70
CA ALA A 299 -11.81 24.60 -16.54
C ALA A 299 -12.93 25.67 -16.49
N ASP A 300 -12.63 26.87 -15.99
CA ASP A 300 -13.57 27.99 -15.81
C ASP A 300 -14.76 27.68 -14.88
N ASN A 301 -14.58 26.71 -13.99
CA ASN A 301 -15.56 26.35 -12.98
C ASN A 301 -15.19 26.97 -11.62
N TRP A 302 -16.03 27.89 -11.15
CA TRP A 302 -15.93 28.50 -9.83
C TRP A 302 -16.98 27.98 -8.84
N ASN A 303 -17.82 27.02 -9.28
CA ASN A 303 -18.87 26.44 -8.46
C ASN A 303 -18.38 25.18 -7.73
N VAL A 304 -17.43 25.38 -6.80
CA VAL A 304 -16.90 24.33 -5.93
C VAL A 304 -17.27 24.62 -4.49
N THR A 305 -17.96 23.68 -3.85
CA THR A 305 -18.40 23.77 -2.46
C THR A 305 -17.68 22.70 -1.64
N VAL A 306 -17.02 23.11 -0.55
CA VAL A 306 -16.24 22.24 0.33
C VAL A 306 -16.85 22.28 1.73
N ARG A 307 -17.10 21.11 2.30
CA ARG A 307 -17.56 20.92 3.69
C ARG A 307 -16.63 19.98 4.44
N SER A 308 -16.23 20.40 5.64
CA SER A 308 -15.48 19.54 6.55
C SER A 308 -16.27 19.30 7.83
N TYR A 309 -16.59 18.04 8.09
CA TYR A 309 -17.42 17.65 9.21
C TYR A 309 -16.57 17.24 10.42
N PRO A 310 -16.80 17.86 11.59
CA PRO A 310 -16.04 17.54 12.78
C PRO A 310 -16.32 16.11 13.24
N VAL A 311 -15.28 15.43 13.75
CA VAL A 311 -15.35 14.08 14.35
C VAL A 311 -15.67 12.94 13.37
N ALA A 312 -16.06 13.25 12.14
CA ALA A 312 -16.41 12.28 11.11
C ALA A 312 -15.17 11.55 10.55
N ASN A 313 -15.31 10.25 10.30
CA ASN A 313 -14.28 9.38 9.72
C ASN A 313 -14.19 9.50 8.18
N HIS A 314 -13.46 8.59 7.50
CA HIS A 314 -13.24 8.65 6.06
C HIS A 314 -14.54 8.53 5.24
N VAL A 315 -15.56 7.84 5.79
CA VAL A 315 -16.89 7.70 5.17
C VAL A 315 -17.95 8.63 5.78
N LEU A 316 -17.51 9.66 6.51
CA LEU A 316 -18.32 10.67 7.20
C LEU A 316 -19.29 10.15 8.26
N ARG A 317 -18.95 9.00 8.87
CA ARG A 317 -19.69 8.44 10.00
C ARG A 317 -19.03 8.76 11.34
N LEU A 318 -19.83 8.71 12.39
CA LEU A 318 -19.42 8.84 13.78
C LEU A 318 -19.16 7.44 14.35
N GLY A 319 -17.90 7.09 14.58
CA GLY A 319 -17.53 5.78 15.16
C GLY A 319 -16.51 5.02 14.31
N ASP A 320 -16.30 3.75 14.65
CA ASP A 320 -15.40 2.81 13.97
C ASP A 320 -16.01 2.39 12.62
N GLU A 321 -15.20 2.39 11.56
CA GLU A 321 -15.63 2.01 10.20
C GLU A 321 -15.94 0.51 10.04
N SER A 322 -15.42 -0.32 10.95
CA SER A 322 -15.71 -1.76 10.98
C SER A 322 -17.08 -2.10 11.58
N GLU A 323 -17.72 -1.15 12.27
CA GLU A 323 -19.06 -1.32 12.82
C GLU A 323 -20.14 -0.92 11.81
N ALA A 324 -21.04 -1.84 11.52
CA ALA A 324 -22.18 -1.57 10.64
C ALA A 324 -23.21 -0.67 11.34
N GLY A 325 -23.75 0.30 10.60
CA GLY A 325 -24.88 1.13 11.06
C GLY A 325 -24.49 2.32 11.96
N THR A 326 -23.22 2.73 11.98
CA THR A 326 -22.82 3.96 12.68
C THR A 326 -23.49 5.19 12.05
N PRO A 327 -23.95 6.19 12.83
CA PRO A 327 -24.64 7.36 12.29
C PRO A 327 -23.69 8.22 11.47
N PHE A 328 -24.21 9.00 10.51
CA PHE A 328 -23.43 10.04 9.84
C PHE A 328 -23.14 11.21 10.77
N ALA A 329 -22.16 12.03 10.41
CA ALA A 329 -22.03 13.37 10.99
C ALA A 329 -23.33 14.15 10.76
N ASP A 330 -23.82 14.80 11.82
CA ASP A 330 -25.21 15.26 11.93
C ASP A 330 -25.73 16.02 10.69
N ALA A 331 -25.03 17.06 10.25
CA ALA A 331 -25.46 17.91 9.13
C ALA A 331 -25.13 17.35 7.74
N TYR A 332 -24.27 16.33 7.63
CA TYR A 332 -23.66 15.93 6.35
C TYR A 332 -24.68 15.60 5.26
N VAL A 333 -25.63 14.73 5.58
CA VAL A 333 -26.59 14.23 4.59
C VAL A 333 -27.52 15.35 4.13
N ASP A 334 -27.91 16.23 5.04
CA ASP A 334 -28.85 17.31 4.76
C ASP A 334 -28.16 18.41 3.93
N ASP A 335 -26.95 18.84 4.31
CA ASP A 335 -26.14 19.80 3.54
C ASP A 335 -25.87 19.33 2.09
N LEU A 336 -25.55 18.05 1.93
CA LEU A 336 -25.31 17.45 0.62
C LEU A 336 -26.58 17.46 -0.24
N ILE A 337 -27.72 17.10 0.36
CA ILE A 337 -29.01 17.09 -0.33
C ILE A 337 -29.39 18.50 -0.74
N ASP A 338 -29.30 19.47 0.17
CA ASP A 338 -29.63 20.87 -0.11
C ASP A 338 -28.73 21.45 -1.21
N TRP A 339 -27.43 21.14 -1.17
CA TRP A 339 -26.51 21.48 -2.25
C TRP A 339 -26.93 20.89 -3.60
N ALA A 340 -27.26 19.59 -3.64
CA ALA A 340 -27.65 18.92 -4.87
C ALA A 340 -28.97 19.46 -5.42
N VAL A 341 -29.96 19.66 -4.56
CA VAL A 341 -31.28 20.22 -4.93
C VAL A 341 -31.10 21.63 -5.51
N GLY A 342 -30.40 22.53 -4.80
CA GLY A 342 -30.19 23.90 -5.28
C GLY A 342 -29.38 23.95 -6.58
N THR A 343 -28.33 23.12 -6.69
CA THR A 343 -27.50 23.03 -7.90
C THR A 343 -28.30 22.51 -9.10
N SER A 344 -29.08 21.44 -8.94
CA SER A 344 -29.91 20.87 -10.02
C SER A 344 -31.10 21.76 -10.40
N ALA A 345 -31.54 22.64 -9.50
CA ALA A 345 -32.51 23.70 -9.78
C ALA A 345 -31.88 24.91 -10.51
N GLY A 346 -30.55 24.96 -10.68
CA GLY A 346 -29.85 26.06 -11.33
C GLY A 346 -29.76 27.32 -10.46
N LEU A 347 -29.87 27.17 -9.14
CA LEU A 347 -29.81 28.28 -8.19
C LEU A 347 -28.36 28.67 -7.89
N THR A 348 -28.17 29.92 -7.44
CA THR A 348 -26.86 30.43 -7.02
C THR A 348 -26.69 30.26 -5.52
N GLN A 349 -25.66 29.53 -5.09
CA GLN A 349 -25.37 29.35 -3.67
C GLN A 349 -25.01 30.68 -3.00
N THR A 350 -25.57 30.93 -1.81
CA THR A 350 -25.34 32.13 -1.00
C THR A 350 -24.51 31.86 0.25
N SER A 351 -24.53 30.63 0.77
CA SER A 351 -23.62 30.16 1.83
C SER A 351 -22.17 30.16 1.38
N GLU A 352 -21.25 30.21 2.35
CA GLU A 352 -19.81 30.18 2.09
C GLU A 352 -19.38 28.91 1.34
N LYS A 353 -18.46 29.07 0.38
CA LYS A 353 -17.98 27.97 -0.46
C LYS A 353 -17.11 26.98 0.28
N VAL A 354 -16.40 27.40 1.34
CA VAL A 354 -15.55 26.52 2.17
C VAL A 354 -15.94 26.69 3.63
N ALA A 355 -16.57 25.68 4.22
CA ALA A 355 -17.17 25.77 5.55
C ALA A 355 -17.02 24.48 6.37
N GLY A 356 -17.31 24.58 7.67
CA GLY A 356 -17.12 23.52 8.66
C GLY A 356 -15.80 23.68 9.42
N THR A 357 -15.23 22.58 9.90
CA THR A 357 -13.94 22.63 10.62
C THR A 357 -12.75 22.84 9.68
N ASN A 358 -11.66 23.42 10.20
CA ASN A 358 -10.44 23.59 9.42
C ASN A 358 -9.92 22.24 8.89
N LEU A 359 -9.54 22.21 7.61
CA LEU A 359 -8.87 21.06 7.03
C LEU A 359 -7.46 20.97 7.59
N TYR A 360 -7.03 19.76 7.93
CA TYR A 360 -5.71 19.48 8.46
C TYR A 360 -5.06 18.31 7.73
N GLN A 361 -3.76 18.43 7.47
CA GLN A 361 -2.96 17.40 6.82
C GLN A 361 -1.59 17.35 7.49
N SER A 362 -1.24 16.20 8.07
CA SER A 362 -0.07 16.12 8.97
C SER A 362 1.28 16.24 8.24
N ILE A 363 1.32 15.81 6.98
CA ILE A 363 2.50 15.82 6.12
C ILE A 363 2.13 16.36 4.74
N GLY A 364 3.10 16.80 3.95
CA GLY A 364 2.92 17.10 2.53
C GLY A 364 2.62 15.86 1.70
N LEU A 365 1.89 16.03 0.59
CA LEU A 365 1.81 14.99 -0.43
C LEU A 365 3.23 14.61 -0.90
N PRO A 366 3.59 13.32 -0.97
CA PRO A 366 4.90 12.88 -1.44
C PRO A 366 5.02 13.01 -2.98
N GLY A 367 5.06 14.25 -3.47
CA GLY A 367 5.05 14.58 -4.90
C GLY A 367 6.27 14.07 -5.68
N ALA A 368 7.36 13.71 -5.00
CA ALA A 368 8.56 13.14 -5.60
C ALA A 368 8.44 11.63 -5.92
N LEU A 369 7.37 10.96 -5.46
CA LEU A 369 7.15 9.55 -5.76
C LEU A 369 6.90 9.32 -7.23
N LYS A 370 7.74 8.48 -7.83
CA LYS A 370 7.65 8.05 -9.22
C LYS A 370 8.29 6.68 -9.37
N ALA A 371 7.90 5.95 -10.41
CA ALA A 371 8.51 4.68 -10.76
C ALA A 371 10.03 4.82 -10.98
N ARG A 372 10.82 3.96 -10.32
CA ARG A 372 12.29 3.88 -10.43
C ARG A 372 12.71 2.51 -10.94
N ARG A 373 12.70 2.32 -12.26
CA ARG A 373 12.96 1.02 -12.90
C ARG A 373 14.27 0.35 -12.48
N VAL A 374 15.39 1.07 -12.48
CA VAL A 374 16.71 0.53 -12.12
C VAL A 374 16.73 0.06 -10.67
N GLY A 375 16.25 0.91 -9.74
CA GLY A 375 16.16 0.56 -8.32
C GLY A 375 15.24 -0.63 -8.07
N THR A 376 14.15 -0.74 -8.85
CA THR A 376 13.21 -1.87 -8.79
C THR A 376 13.87 -3.17 -9.23
N ILE A 377 14.53 -3.19 -10.39
CA ILE A 377 15.24 -4.39 -10.88
C ILE A 377 16.32 -4.82 -9.89
N TYR A 378 17.12 -3.88 -9.38
CA TYR A 378 18.12 -4.15 -8.35
C TYR A 378 17.49 -4.76 -7.10
N GLY A 379 16.42 -4.14 -6.57
CA GLY A 379 15.69 -4.63 -5.41
C GLY A 379 15.14 -6.05 -5.62
N VAL A 380 14.54 -6.33 -6.77
CA VAL A 380 14.01 -7.67 -7.11
C VAL A 380 15.13 -8.71 -7.15
N ILE A 381 16.20 -8.44 -7.90
CA ILE A 381 17.34 -9.37 -8.01
C ILE A 381 17.90 -9.66 -6.62
N LEU A 382 18.08 -8.62 -5.80
CA LEU A 382 18.60 -8.75 -4.44
C LEU A 382 17.71 -9.65 -3.58
N HIS A 383 16.40 -9.37 -3.51
CA HIS A 383 15.47 -10.13 -2.65
C HIS A 383 15.28 -11.58 -3.15
N VAL A 384 15.13 -11.80 -4.45
CA VAL A 384 15.04 -13.16 -5.02
C VAL A 384 16.31 -13.94 -4.73
N THR A 385 17.48 -13.32 -4.89
CA THR A 385 18.77 -13.96 -4.57
C THR A 385 18.85 -14.35 -3.10
N VAL A 386 18.44 -13.48 -2.18
CA VAL A 386 18.44 -13.77 -0.74
C VAL A 386 17.51 -14.93 -0.40
N VAL A 387 16.29 -14.96 -0.98
CA VAL A 387 15.34 -16.05 -0.76
C VAL A 387 15.92 -17.37 -1.26
N LEU A 388 16.48 -17.41 -2.47
CA LEU A 388 17.13 -18.61 -3.02
C LEU A 388 18.32 -19.06 -2.15
N LEU A 389 19.18 -18.13 -1.75
CA LEU A 389 20.34 -18.41 -0.90
C LEU A 389 19.91 -18.96 0.48
N LEU A 390 18.85 -18.42 1.07
CA LEU A 390 18.27 -18.92 2.32
C LEU A 390 17.73 -20.35 2.14
N LEU A 391 16.97 -20.62 1.08
CA LEU A 391 16.43 -21.96 0.80
C LEU A 391 17.55 -22.99 0.62
N VAL A 392 18.56 -22.69 -0.21
CA VAL A 392 19.69 -23.59 -0.43
C VAL A 392 20.50 -23.78 0.86
N SER A 393 20.68 -22.71 1.65
CA SER A 393 21.35 -22.78 2.95
C SER A 393 20.62 -23.68 3.94
N ILE A 394 19.28 -23.57 4.02
CA ILE A 394 18.45 -24.42 4.87
C ILE A 394 18.57 -25.89 4.43
N VAL A 395 18.41 -26.17 3.14
CA VAL A 395 18.54 -27.55 2.61
C VAL A 395 19.92 -28.13 2.94
N LEU A 396 20.99 -27.37 2.70
CA LEU A 396 22.35 -27.83 2.95
C LEU A 396 22.63 -28.02 4.45
N ALA A 397 22.09 -27.15 5.31
CA ALA A 397 22.15 -27.28 6.75
C ALA A 397 21.41 -28.53 7.25
N LEU A 398 20.24 -28.84 6.69
CA LEU A 398 19.49 -30.07 6.98
C LEU A 398 20.24 -31.33 6.53
N VAL A 399 20.86 -31.30 5.33
CA VAL A 399 21.71 -32.40 4.85
C VAL A 399 22.93 -32.58 5.77
N ALA A 400 23.58 -31.49 6.18
CA ALA A 400 24.69 -31.53 7.12
C ALA A 400 24.27 -32.09 8.49
N LEU A 401 23.12 -31.68 9.00
CA LEU A 401 22.54 -32.17 10.25
C LEU A 401 22.19 -33.65 10.16
N GLY A 402 21.51 -34.08 9.10
CA GLY A 402 21.16 -35.48 8.85
C GLY A 402 22.40 -36.37 8.73
N ARG A 403 23.43 -35.93 7.99
CA ARG A 403 24.71 -36.64 7.90
C ARG A 403 25.42 -36.72 9.25
N LYS A 404 25.39 -35.65 10.04
CA LYS A 404 25.95 -35.62 11.40
C LYS A 404 25.24 -36.60 12.33
N ILE A 405 23.91 -36.58 12.36
CA ILE A 405 23.10 -37.50 13.16
C ILE A 405 23.36 -38.95 12.74
N ALA A 406 23.37 -39.24 11.44
CA ALA A 406 23.63 -40.59 10.93
C ALA A 406 25.05 -41.07 11.26
N ALA A 407 26.06 -40.22 11.11
CA ALA A 407 27.44 -40.54 11.47
C ALA A 407 27.61 -40.77 12.98
N ASP A 408 27.01 -39.92 13.82
CA ASP A 408 27.01 -40.09 15.28
C ASP A 408 26.22 -41.33 15.73
N ALA A 409 25.16 -41.70 15.02
CA ALA A 409 24.40 -42.93 15.29
C ALA A 409 25.20 -44.19 14.94
N ARG A 410 25.86 -44.21 13.78
CA ARG A 410 26.77 -45.29 13.38
C ARG A 410 27.94 -45.43 14.35
N TRP A 411 28.62 -44.33 14.66
CA TRP A 411 29.72 -44.33 15.63
C TRP A 411 29.29 -44.79 17.02
N ARG A 412 28.08 -44.42 17.48
CA ARG A 412 27.55 -44.93 18.76
C ARG A 412 27.31 -46.44 18.75
N ARG A 413 26.93 -47.02 17.61
CA ARG A 413 26.78 -48.48 17.45
C ARG A 413 28.15 -49.17 17.46
N GLU A 414 29.05 -48.71 16.59
CA GLU A 414 30.41 -49.25 16.47
C GLU A 414 31.20 -49.14 17.79
N LYS A 415 31.07 -48.02 18.51
CA LYS A 415 31.65 -47.84 19.85
C LYS A 415 31.12 -48.86 20.86
N ARG A 416 29.83 -49.19 20.83
CA ARG A 416 29.23 -50.19 21.73
C ARG A 416 29.73 -51.60 21.39
N GLU A 417 29.84 -51.91 20.11
CA GLU A 417 30.34 -53.20 19.63
C GLU A 417 31.83 -53.37 19.94
N ALA A 418 32.66 -52.38 19.63
CA ALA A 418 34.09 -52.38 19.97
C ALA A 418 34.32 -52.53 21.49
N LYS A 419 33.53 -51.84 22.32
CA LYS A 419 33.60 -51.97 23.78
C LYS A 419 33.21 -53.37 24.26
N ARG A 420 32.20 -54.01 23.65
CA ARG A 420 31.80 -55.39 23.97
C ARG A 420 32.85 -56.42 23.54
N ALA A 421 33.55 -56.15 22.45
CA ALA A 421 34.55 -57.05 21.88
C ALA A 421 36.00 -56.80 22.37
N GLY A 422 36.21 -55.87 23.31
CA GLY A 422 37.54 -55.55 23.84
C GLY A 422 38.48 -54.86 22.84
N MET A 423 37.94 -54.29 21.76
CA MET A 423 38.72 -53.63 20.70
C MET A 423 38.92 -52.14 20.96
N LEU A 424 39.89 -51.55 20.26
CA LEU A 424 40.09 -50.10 20.20
C LEU A 424 38.82 -49.38 19.71
N ILE A 425 38.47 -48.29 20.39
CA ILE A 425 37.28 -47.50 20.06
C ILE A 425 37.56 -46.72 18.76
N PRO A 426 36.69 -46.82 17.74
CA PRO A 426 36.87 -46.06 16.50
C PRO A 426 36.79 -44.56 16.75
N GLU A 427 37.62 -43.80 16.03
CA GLU A 427 37.59 -42.34 16.08
C GLU A 427 36.23 -41.78 15.65
N ARG A 428 35.85 -40.64 16.22
CA ARG A 428 34.56 -40.03 15.90
C ARG A 428 34.59 -39.46 14.47
N PRO A 429 33.61 -39.79 13.62
CA PRO A 429 33.59 -39.32 12.24
C PRO A 429 33.44 -37.80 12.17
N VAL A 430 34.29 -37.16 11.36
CA VAL A 430 34.28 -35.72 11.11
C VAL A 430 33.42 -35.41 9.90
N VAL A 431 32.25 -34.80 10.11
CA VAL A 431 31.28 -34.52 9.02
C VAL A 431 31.51 -33.16 8.35
N LEU A 432 31.71 -32.10 9.13
CA LEU A 432 31.94 -30.74 8.61
C LEU A 432 33.40 -30.32 8.69
N GLY A 433 34.13 -30.79 9.70
CA GLY A 433 35.58 -30.61 9.78
C GLY A 433 36.06 -29.17 9.82
N PHE A 434 35.26 -28.24 10.36
CA PHE A 434 35.66 -26.85 10.53
C PHE A 434 36.93 -26.74 11.39
N ALA A 435 37.89 -25.97 10.89
CA ALA A 435 39.14 -25.69 11.58
C ALA A 435 39.12 -24.27 12.19
N HIS A 436 40.09 -23.97 13.07
CA HIS A 436 40.39 -22.61 13.56
C HIS A 436 39.18 -21.81 14.11
N GLY A 437 38.17 -22.49 14.65
CA GLY A 437 36.98 -21.84 15.21
C GLY A 437 35.98 -21.30 14.18
N PHE A 438 36.21 -21.46 12.87
CA PHE A 438 35.32 -20.95 11.81
C PHE A 438 33.89 -21.46 11.90
N GLY A 439 33.68 -22.70 12.39
CA GLY A 439 32.34 -23.25 12.61
C GLY A 439 31.54 -22.48 13.68
N ASN A 440 32.19 -22.11 14.79
CA ASN A 440 31.54 -21.33 15.84
C ASN A 440 31.29 -19.89 15.38
N ALA A 441 32.26 -19.28 14.70
CA ALA A 441 32.10 -17.94 14.13
C ALA A 441 30.94 -17.89 13.14
N LEU A 442 30.86 -18.86 12.21
CA LEU A 442 29.76 -18.96 11.25
C LEU A 442 28.41 -19.13 11.97
N LEU A 443 28.33 -20.02 12.96
CA LEU A 443 27.09 -20.24 13.71
C LEU A 443 26.62 -18.98 14.43
N THR A 444 27.51 -18.31 15.17
CA THR A 444 27.20 -17.06 15.88
C THR A 444 26.73 -15.98 14.91
N LEU A 445 27.49 -15.74 13.83
CA LEU A 445 27.13 -14.75 12.81
C LEU A 445 25.78 -15.06 12.15
N THR A 446 25.51 -16.34 11.88
CA THR A 446 24.24 -16.78 11.30
C THR A 446 23.08 -16.52 12.26
N LEU A 447 23.19 -16.97 13.51
CA LEU A 447 22.14 -16.77 14.51
C LEU A 447 21.88 -15.29 14.79
N THR A 448 22.93 -14.48 14.91
CA THR A 448 22.78 -13.04 15.11
C THR A 448 22.12 -12.37 13.91
N THR A 449 22.56 -12.66 12.69
CA THR A 449 21.98 -12.05 11.47
C THR A 449 20.51 -12.46 11.28
N LEU A 450 20.17 -13.73 11.52
CA LEU A 450 18.78 -14.19 11.46
C LEU A 450 17.93 -13.59 12.57
N ALA A 451 18.46 -13.43 13.79
CA ALA A 451 17.76 -12.75 14.88
C ALA A 451 17.49 -11.27 14.53
N THR A 452 18.47 -10.58 13.94
CA THR A 452 18.30 -9.20 13.42
C THR A 452 17.22 -9.13 12.34
N LEU A 453 17.19 -10.09 11.41
CA LEU A 453 16.15 -10.18 10.39
C LEU A 453 14.76 -10.41 10.99
N LEU A 454 14.64 -11.26 12.00
CA LEU A 454 13.38 -11.49 12.72
C LEU A 454 12.92 -10.24 13.46
N ILE A 455 13.82 -9.52 14.14
CA ILE A 455 13.50 -8.25 14.81
C ILE A 455 13.06 -7.20 13.79
N PHE A 456 13.72 -7.12 12.62
CA PHE A 456 13.33 -6.21 11.54
C PHE A 456 11.89 -6.46 11.09
N PHE A 457 11.53 -7.71 10.80
CA PHE A 457 10.17 -8.08 10.40
C PHE A 457 9.16 -7.94 11.54
N ALA A 458 9.56 -8.17 12.80
CA ALA A 458 8.70 -7.95 13.95
C ALA A 458 8.37 -6.46 14.13
N GLY A 459 9.37 -5.58 14.02
CA GLY A 459 9.17 -4.13 14.07
C GLY A 459 8.30 -3.65 12.92
N LEU A 460 8.57 -4.06 11.68
CA LEU A 460 7.75 -3.71 10.51
C LEU A 460 6.32 -4.26 10.64
N GLY A 461 6.16 -5.49 11.13
CA GLY A 461 4.85 -6.09 11.40
C GLY A 461 4.05 -5.32 12.45
N GLN A 462 4.70 -4.81 13.50
CA GLN A 462 4.03 -3.93 14.47
C GLN A 462 3.61 -2.60 13.87
N VAL A 463 4.42 -2.00 12.99
CA VAL A 463 4.01 -0.78 12.25
C VAL A 463 2.75 -1.05 11.43
N ILE A 464 2.74 -2.13 10.63
CA ILE A 464 1.60 -2.51 9.80
C ILE A 464 0.36 -2.75 10.66
N MET A 465 0.49 -3.44 11.80
CA MET A 465 -0.63 -3.64 12.71
C MET A 465 -1.12 -2.34 13.37
N GLY A 466 -0.23 -1.40 13.64
CA GLY A 466 -0.59 -0.07 14.12
C GLY A 466 -1.42 0.70 13.09
N VAL A 467 -0.97 0.69 11.83
CA VAL A 467 -1.65 1.31 10.68
C VAL A 467 -3.05 0.74 10.51
N VAL A 468 -3.20 -0.60 10.52
CA VAL A 468 -4.52 -1.25 10.42
C VAL A 468 -5.46 -0.80 11.53
N LYS A 469 -4.95 -0.63 12.76
CA LYS A 469 -5.76 -0.12 13.88
C LYS A 469 -6.18 1.34 13.70
N LEU A 470 -5.31 2.19 13.15
CA LEU A 470 -5.65 3.59 12.84
C LEU A 470 -6.70 3.69 11.75
N ALA A 471 -6.57 2.90 10.69
CA ALA A 471 -7.54 2.86 9.60
C ALA A 471 -8.95 2.45 10.08
N TRP A 472 -9.05 1.64 11.14
CA TRP A 472 -10.33 1.32 11.80
C TRP A 472 -10.76 2.34 12.87
N GLY A 473 -10.13 3.51 12.96
CA GLY A 473 -10.52 4.57 13.90
C GLY A 473 -9.99 4.38 15.33
N GLY A 474 -9.06 3.44 15.56
CA GLY A 474 -8.33 3.31 16.82
C GLY A 474 -7.40 4.49 17.09
N ALA A 475 -7.12 4.78 18.36
CA ALA A 475 -6.16 5.82 18.73
C ALA A 475 -4.71 5.31 18.59
N PRO A 476 -3.74 6.19 18.26
CA PRO A 476 -2.32 5.86 18.31
C PRO A 476 -1.91 5.36 19.70
N THR A 477 -0.94 4.46 19.74
CA THR A 477 -0.38 3.98 21.01
C THR A 477 0.53 5.05 21.61
N GLU A 478 0.42 5.34 22.90
CA GLU A 478 1.34 6.26 23.61
C GLU A 478 2.78 5.72 23.71
N THR A 479 2.97 4.40 23.55
CA THR A 479 4.29 3.76 23.63
C THR A 479 4.55 2.89 22.39
N PRO A 480 5.23 3.43 21.36
CA PRO A 480 5.45 2.73 20.10
C PRO A 480 6.22 1.39 20.24
N GLY A 481 7.02 1.21 21.31
CA GLY A 481 7.66 -0.07 21.60
C GLY A 481 8.58 -0.52 20.46
N VAL A 482 8.40 -1.75 19.97
CA VAL A 482 9.32 -2.39 19.00
C VAL A 482 9.41 -1.59 17.71
N MET A 483 8.32 -0.95 17.26
CA MET A 483 8.32 -0.18 16.01
C MET A 483 9.23 1.06 16.03
N TYR A 484 9.61 1.53 17.22
CA TYR A 484 10.55 2.64 17.39
C TYR A 484 11.98 2.16 17.70
N TRP A 485 12.17 1.38 18.76
CA TRP A 485 13.53 1.04 19.24
C TRP A 485 14.23 -0.02 18.41
N SER A 486 13.50 -0.87 17.67
CA SER A 486 14.13 -1.97 16.92
C SER A 486 15.06 -1.47 15.82
N TRP A 487 14.71 -0.39 15.14
CA TRP A 487 15.54 0.17 14.05
C TRP A 487 16.98 0.49 14.50
N PRO A 488 17.22 1.36 15.50
CA PRO A 488 18.58 1.64 15.96
C PRO A 488 19.29 0.42 16.56
N VAL A 489 18.55 -0.53 17.16
CA VAL A 489 19.14 -1.80 17.63
C VAL A 489 19.65 -2.63 16.45
N ILE A 490 18.88 -2.76 15.37
CA ILE A 490 19.27 -3.47 14.15
C ILE A 490 20.49 -2.78 13.51
N GLN A 491 20.55 -1.45 13.51
CA GLN A 491 21.72 -0.69 13.07
C GLN A 491 22.99 -1.06 13.85
N VAL A 492 22.94 -0.98 15.18
CA VAL A 492 24.09 -1.30 16.06
C VAL A 492 24.52 -2.76 15.89
N VAL A 493 23.57 -3.69 15.91
CA VAL A 493 23.87 -5.12 15.75
C VAL A 493 24.48 -5.40 14.37
N SER A 494 24.00 -4.75 13.31
CA SER A 494 24.56 -4.90 11.97
C SER A 494 26.02 -4.43 11.90
N VAL A 495 26.38 -3.34 12.56
CA VAL A 495 27.77 -2.87 12.69
C VAL A 495 28.63 -3.90 13.40
N LEU A 496 28.14 -4.49 14.50
CA LEU A 496 28.86 -5.54 15.24
C LEU A 496 29.03 -6.82 14.41
N VAL A 497 28.01 -7.21 13.63
CA VAL A 497 28.07 -8.34 12.70
C VAL A 497 29.12 -8.10 11.61
N LEU A 498 29.19 -6.90 11.04
CA LEU A 498 30.21 -6.52 10.06
C LEU A 498 31.61 -6.55 10.65
N TRP A 499 31.77 -6.05 11.87
CA TRP A 499 33.04 -6.12 12.58
C TRP A 499 33.47 -7.58 12.81
N ALA A 500 32.55 -8.46 13.20
CA ALA A 500 32.83 -9.88 13.35
C ALA A 500 33.17 -10.56 12.00
N TRP A 501 32.47 -10.23 10.91
CA TRP A 501 32.84 -10.67 9.55
C TRP A 501 34.24 -10.22 9.14
N SER A 502 34.63 -8.98 9.44
CA SER A 502 35.98 -8.48 9.15
C SER A 502 37.07 -9.32 9.83
N ARG A 503 36.81 -9.80 11.05
CA ARG A 503 37.71 -10.71 11.76
C ARG A 503 37.74 -12.08 11.10
N VAL A 504 36.59 -12.63 10.70
CA VAL A 504 36.53 -13.92 9.98
C VAL A 504 37.36 -13.86 8.70
N PHE A 505 37.22 -12.79 7.90
CA PHE A 505 38.02 -12.60 6.69
C PHE A 505 39.51 -12.41 6.98
N MET A 506 39.86 -11.64 8.01
CA MET A 506 41.25 -11.50 8.44
C MET A 506 41.86 -12.87 8.82
N HIS A 507 41.15 -13.68 9.61
CA HIS A 507 41.63 -15.01 10.00
C HIS A 507 41.77 -15.94 8.77
N LEU A 508 40.88 -15.83 7.79
CA LEU A 508 41.00 -16.57 6.52
C LEU A 508 42.26 -16.16 5.74
N ILE A 509 42.54 -14.85 5.66
CA ILE A 509 43.73 -14.32 4.99
C ILE A 509 45.00 -14.73 5.74
N GLU A 510 45.02 -14.64 7.06
CA GLU A 510 46.17 -15.04 7.88
C GLU A 510 46.43 -16.55 7.76
N ALA A 511 45.40 -17.38 7.86
CA ALA A 511 45.51 -18.82 7.68
C ALA A 511 45.97 -19.20 6.25
N ALA A 512 45.57 -18.45 5.23
CA ALA A 512 46.06 -18.63 3.86
C ALA A 512 47.51 -18.13 3.65
N SER A 513 47.87 -17.01 4.27
CA SER A 513 49.18 -16.37 4.18
C SER A 513 50.29 -17.20 4.82
N VAL A 514 50.06 -17.69 6.05
CA VAL A 514 50.99 -18.57 6.79
C VAL A 514 51.30 -19.86 6.00
N ARG A 515 50.45 -20.23 5.04
CA ARG A 515 50.57 -21.45 4.22
C ARG A 515 51.11 -21.19 2.81
N GLY A 516 51.62 -19.98 2.54
CA GLY A 516 52.33 -19.63 1.31
C GLY A 516 51.43 -19.48 0.07
N LEU A 517 50.12 -19.30 0.25
CA LEU A 517 49.17 -19.10 -0.87
C LEU A 517 49.20 -17.68 -1.45
N ILE A 518 49.62 -16.70 -0.64
CA ILE A 518 49.67 -15.27 -1.02
C ILE A 518 51.09 -14.89 -1.51
N GLN A 519 52.05 -15.82 -1.47
CA GLN A 519 53.39 -15.63 -2.03
C GLN A 519 53.35 -15.86 -3.55
N ILE A 520 54.09 -15.05 -4.33
CA ILE A 520 54.25 -15.24 -5.77
C ILE A 520 55.67 -15.74 -6.04
N PRO A 521 55.86 -16.94 -6.64
CA PRO A 521 54.81 -17.89 -7.04
C PRO A 521 54.26 -18.71 -5.85
N PRO A 522 52.97 -19.07 -5.86
CA PRO A 522 52.38 -19.89 -4.80
C PRO A 522 53.00 -21.30 -4.81
N ARG A 523 53.24 -21.87 -3.62
CA ARG A 523 53.80 -23.24 -3.51
C ARG A 523 52.78 -24.25 -4.07
N ARG A 524 53.16 -25.00 -5.13
CA ARG A 524 52.28 -25.99 -5.79
C ARG A 524 51.74 -27.08 -4.84
N GLU A 525 52.53 -27.46 -3.85
CA GLU A 525 52.18 -28.48 -2.85
C GLU A 525 51.07 -28.00 -1.91
N SER A 526 51.11 -26.74 -1.44
CA SER A 526 50.09 -26.19 -0.55
C SER A 526 48.74 -25.98 -1.23
N VAL A 527 48.70 -25.72 -2.55
CA VAL A 527 47.44 -25.68 -3.31
C VAL A 527 46.81 -27.08 -3.40
N ARG A 528 47.62 -28.13 -3.62
CA ARG A 528 47.14 -29.51 -3.70
C ARG A 528 46.61 -30.01 -2.36
N ASP A 529 47.31 -29.73 -1.26
CA ASP A 529 46.98 -30.20 0.09
C ASP A 529 45.71 -29.54 0.67
N ILE A 530 45.40 -28.31 0.25
CA ILE A 530 44.16 -27.63 0.60
C ILE A 530 42.97 -28.19 -0.18
N VAL A 531 43.12 -28.49 -1.47
CA VAL A 531 42.04 -29.08 -2.28
C VAL A 531 41.70 -30.50 -1.79
N THR A 532 42.72 -31.30 -1.46
CA THR A 532 42.57 -32.67 -0.93
C THR A 532 42.08 -32.70 0.52
N GLY A 533 42.28 -31.64 1.31
CA GLY A 533 41.85 -31.54 2.70
C GLY A 533 42.85 -32.06 3.73
N ALA A 534 44.10 -32.29 3.32
CA ALA A 534 45.18 -32.76 4.18
C ALA A 534 45.65 -31.69 5.18
N ASP A 535 45.58 -30.41 4.80
CA ASP A 535 45.79 -29.28 5.71
C ASP A 535 44.76 -28.16 5.44
N PRO A 536 43.59 -28.18 6.09
CA PRO A 536 42.47 -27.31 5.75
C PRO A 536 42.60 -25.89 6.35
N VAL A 537 42.47 -24.87 5.50
CA VAL A 537 42.34 -23.46 5.93
C VAL A 537 41.00 -23.26 6.67
N LEU A 538 39.91 -23.77 6.09
CA LEU A 538 38.53 -23.52 6.53
C LEU A 538 37.85 -24.77 7.10
N ALA A 539 37.85 -25.85 6.32
CA ALA A 539 37.26 -27.13 6.72
C ALA A 539 37.93 -28.30 5.98
N SER A 540 38.09 -29.45 6.65
CA SER A 540 38.66 -30.66 6.05
C SER A 540 37.74 -31.33 5.03
N THR A 541 36.41 -31.16 5.18
CA THR A 541 35.44 -31.79 4.27
C THR A 541 34.96 -30.83 3.19
N ARG A 542 34.64 -31.36 1.99
CA ARG A 542 34.02 -30.57 0.91
C ARG A 542 32.67 -30.00 1.34
N LEU A 543 31.87 -30.78 2.06
CA LEU A 543 30.58 -30.35 2.60
C LEU A 543 30.73 -29.15 3.55
N GLY A 544 31.71 -29.17 4.46
CA GLY A 544 31.98 -28.05 5.37
C GLY A 544 32.38 -26.78 4.63
N ARG A 545 33.24 -26.88 3.61
CA ARG A 545 33.65 -25.74 2.77
C ARG A 545 32.47 -25.11 2.01
N ILE A 546 31.65 -25.95 1.37
CA ILE A 546 30.47 -25.47 0.61
C ILE A 546 29.47 -24.83 1.56
N LEU A 547 29.18 -25.48 2.71
CA LEU A 547 28.25 -24.95 3.71
C LEU A 547 28.69 -23.58 4.23
N PHE A 548 29.98 -23.43 4.56
CA PHE A 548 30.48 -22.16 5.06
C PHE A 548 30.32 -21.03 4.06
N TRP A 549 30.77 -21.21 2.82
CA TRP A 549 30.70 -20.13 1.83
C TRP A 549 29.25 -19.79 1.50
N LEU A 550 28.39 -20.78 1.31
CA LEU A 550 26.98 -20.56 1.02
C LEU A 550 26.31 -19.77 2.14
N VAL A 551 26.47 -20.19 3.41
CA VAL A 551 25.87 -19.51 4.55
C VAL A 551 26.48 -18.12 4.75
N ALA A 552 27.80 -17.97 4.59
CA ALA A 552 28.47 -16.68 4.67
C ALA A 552 27.94 -15.69 3.62
N PHE A 553 27.83 -16.11 2.36
CA PHE A 553 27.22 -15.29 1.31
C PHE A 553 25.77 -14.95 1.64
N THR A 554 24.99 -15.91 2.12
CA THR A 554 23.59 -15.67 2.52
C THR A 554 23.49 -14.58 3.59
N MET A 555 24.34 -14.63 4.63
CA MET A 555 24.32 -13.63 5.70
C MET A 555 24.74 -12.25 5.21
N LEU A 556 25.76 -12.16 4.35
CA LEU A 556 26.18 -10.88 3.75
C LEU A 556 25.09 -10.30 2.83
N TYR A 557 24.37 -11.16 2.09
CA TYR A 557 23.23 -10.73 1.28
C TYR A 557 22.06 -10.21 2.11
N ILE A 558 21.83 -10.73 3.32
CA ILE A 558 20.86 -10.15 4.26
C ILE A 558 21.28 -8.73 4.67
N LEU A 559 22.57 -8.49 4.93
CA LEU A 559 23.06 -7.14 5.21
C LEU A 559 22.90 -6.20 3.99
N LEU A 560 23.03 -6.73 2.76
CA LEU A 560 22.72 -5.97 1.54
C LEU A 560 21.23 -5.62 1.44
N VAL A 561 20.33 -6.50 1.87
CA VAL A 561 18.88 -6.20 1.96
C VAL A 561 18.63 -5.08 2.97
N PHE A 562 19.25 -5.13 4.15
CA PHE A 562 19.18 -4.03 5.10
C PHE A 562 19.73 -2.73 4.52
N ALA A 563 20.82 -2.79 3.75
CA ALA A 563 21.34 -1.62 3.07
C ALA A 563 20.37 -1.08 2.02
N PHE A 564 19.75 -1.94 1.20
CA PHE A 564 18.73 -1.53 0.24
C PHE A 564 17.58 -0.75 0.91
N TRP A 565 17.12 -1.20 2.08
CA TRP A 565 16.07 -0.56 2.86
C TRP A 565 16.53 0.66 3.68
N GLY A 566 17.80 1.06 3.58
CA GLY A 566 18.31 2.29 4.19
C GLY A 566 18.81 2.13 5.63
N LEU A 567 19.04 0.91 6.12
CA LEU A 567 19.47 0.70 7.50
C LEU A 567 20.83 1.35 7.80
N PHE A 568 21.71 1.55 6.81
CA PHE A 568 23.03 2.16 7.01
C PHE A 568 23.06 3.66 6.70
N ILE A 569 21.89 4.32 6.71
CA ILE A 569 21.78 5.77 6.77
C ILE A 569 21.73 6.13 8.27
N TYR A 570 22.75 6.83 8.74
CA TYR A 570 22.93 7.21 10.14
C TYR A 570 22.67 8.68 10.36
#